data_AF-K1UK79-F1
#
_entry.id   AF-K1UK79-F1
#
_cell.length_a   1.000
_cell.length_b   1.000
_cell.length_c   1.000
_cell.angle_alpha   90.00
_cell.angle_beta   90.00
_cell.angle_gamma   90.00
#
_symmetry.space_group_name_H-M   'P 1'
#
loop_
_entity.id
_entity.type
_entity.pdbx_description
1 polymer ?
#
loop_
_entity_poly.entity_id
_entity_poly.type
_entity_poly.pdbx_seq_one_letter_code
_entity_poly.pdbx_strand_id
1 'polypeptide(L)'
;MANWSNEAEAREQIKALVAEYYHDFKEKKTDFKPGDRVTYASRVFDEKEMCALTDATLDFWLTTGRFADEFEKEFAKWIGVKFANLVNSGSSANLIAFMALTAPELGDRQIKKGD
;
A
#
# COMPACT_ATOMS: atom_id res chain seq x y z
N MET A 1 -28.71 17.16 4.15
CA MET A 1 -27.26 17.32 4.38
C MET A 1 -26.87 16.36 5.49
N ALA A 2 -25.67 15.80 5.47
CA ALA A 2 -25.23 14.94 6.57
C ALA A 2 -25.07 15.79 7.84
N ASN A 3 -25.76 15.40 8.91
CA ASN A 3 -25.67 16.06 10.21
C ASN A 3 -24.74 15.22 11.10
N TRP A 4 -23.43 15.38 10.91
CA TRP A 4 -22.44 14.70 11.75
C TRP A 4 -22.21 15.45 13.06
N SER A 5 -22.07 14.71 14.16
CA SER A 5 -21.81 15.25 15.50
C SER A 5 -20.32 15.46 15.77
N ASN A 6 -19.44 14.69 15.09
CA ASN A 6 -17.99 14.82 15.13
C ASN A 6 -17.32 14.18 13.89
N GLU A 7 -16.00 14.35 13.77
CA GLU A 7 -15.22 13.83 12.64
C GLU A 7 -15.17 12.29 12.58
N ALA A 8 -15.11 11.61 13.73
CA ALA A 8 -15.09 10.15 13.77
C ALA A 8 -16.39 9.57 13.20
N GLU A 9 -17.54 10.13 13.57
CA GLU A 9 -18.85 9.77 13.00
C GLU A 9 -18.89 10.00 11.49
N ALA A 10 -18.38 11.15 11.02
CA ALA A 10 -18.30 11.45 9.60
C ALA A 10 -17.47 10.42 8.84
N ARG A 11 -16.29 10.06 9.36
CA ARG A 11 -15.39 9.07 8.76
C ARG A 11 -16.01 7.68 8.69
N GLU A 12 -16.65 7.23 9.76
CA GLU A 12 -17.33 5.92 9.78
C GLU A 12 -18.47 5.87 8.75
N GLN A 13 -19.29 6.92 8.66
CA GLN A 13 -20.36 6.96 7.66
C GLN A 13 -19.82 6.98 6.22
N ILE A 14 -18.76 7.75 5.96
CA ILE A 14 -18.15 7.80 4.62
C ILE A 14 -17.59 6.43 4.25
N LYS A 15 -16.88 5.75 5.17
CA LYS A 15 -16.35 4.40 4.92
C LYS A 15 -17.44 3.38 4.69
N ALA A 16 -18.56 3.45 5.43
CA ALA A 16 -19.70 2.57 5.20
C ALA A 16 -20.25 2.74 3.77
N LEU A 17 -20.41 3.98 3.31
CA LEU A 17 -20.84 4.27 1.93
C LEU A 17 -19.82 3.81 0.88
N VAL A 18 -18.52 3.89 1.17
CA VAL A 18 -17.46 3.36 0.29
C VAL A 18 -17.51 1.84 0.22
N ALA A 19 -17.78 1.16 1.34
CA ALA A 19 -17.95 -0.29 1.36
C ALA A 19 -19.20 -0.74 0.58
N GLU A 20 -20.34 -0.06 0.77
CA GLU A 20 -21.55 -0.27 -0.03
C GLU A 20 -21.25 -0.09 -1.53
N TYR A 21 -20.55 1.00 -1.89
CA TYR A 21 -20.13 1.24 -3.28
C TYR A 21 -19.25 0.10 -3.83
N TYR A 22 -18.33 -0.45 -3.02
CA TYR A 22 -17.53 -1.59 -3.43
C TYR A 22 -18.41 -2.81 -3.75
N HIS A 23 -19.31 -3.19 -2.84
CA HIS A 23 -20.18 -4.35 -3.04
C HIS A 23 -21.18 -4.17 -4.19
N ASP A 24 -21.65 -2.96 -4.44
CA ASP A 24 -22.61 -2.70 -5.52
C ASP A 24 -21.96 -2.65 -6.90
N PHE A 25 -20.73 -2.12 -7.01
CA PHE A 25 -20.15 -1.76 -8.30
C PHE A 25 -18.76 -2.34 -8.62
N LYS A 26 -18.01 -2.82 -7.62
CA LYS A 26 -16.61 -3.26 -7.79
C LYS A 26 -16.41 -4.75 -7.51
N GLU A 27 -17.17 -5.29 -6.58
CA GLU A 27 -17.10 -6.69 -6.20
C GLU A 27 -17.41 -7.60 -7.39
N LYS A 28 -16.48 -8.51 -7.70
CA LYS A 28 -16.69 -9.52 -8.74
C LYS A 28 -17.58 -10.63 -8.20
N LYS A 29 -18.84 -10.62 -8.63
CA LYS A 29 -19.84 -11.64 -8.25
C LYS A 29 -19.99 -12.77 -9.28
N THR A 30 -19.18 -12.77 -10.34
CA THR A 30 -19.32 -13.72 -11.45
C THR A 30 -18.36 -14.90 -11.28
N ASP A 31 -18.90 -16.11 -11.24
CA ASP A 31 -18.11 -17.34 -11.29
C ASP A 31 -17.47 -17.56 -12.66
N PHE A 32 -16.32 -18.23 -12.66
CA PHE A 32 -15.62 -18.63 -13.89
C PHE A 32 -16.48 -19.58 -14.74
N LYS A 33 -16.48 -19.37 -16.05
CA LYS A 33 -17.08 -20.27 -17.04
C LYS A 33 -16.03 -20.80 -18.02
N PRO A 34 -16.11 -22.08 -18.44
CA PRO A 34 -15.26 -22.59 -19.50
C PRO A 34 -15.32 -21.71 -20.76
N GLY A 35 -14.16 -21.29 -21.24
CA GLY A 35 -14.03 -20.34 -22.37
C GLY A 35 -13.75 -18.90 -21.95
N ASP A 36 -13.87 -18.56 -20.66
CA ASP A 36 -13.51 -17.23 -20.16
C ASP A 36 -12.00 -16.98 -20.28
N ARG A 37 -11.64 -15.72 -20.55
CA ARG A 37 -10.24 -15.28 -20.58
C ARG A 37 -9.67 -15.29 -19.16
N VAL A 38 -8.66 -16.12 -18.93
CA VAL A 38 -7.88 -16.12 -17.69
C VAL A 38 -6.72 -15.14 -17.82
N THR A 39 -6.71 -14.09 -16.99
CA THR A 39 -5.59 -13.14 -16.93
C THR A 39 -4.44 -13.70 -16.11
N TYR A 40 -3.21 -13.59 -16.60
CA TYR A 40 -2.00 -14.00 -15.88
C TYR A 40 -1.80 -13.25 -14.55
N ALA A 41 -2.20 -11.98 -14.48
CA ALA A 41 -2.11 -11.17 -13.28
C ALA A 41 -3.22 -10.12 -13.25
N SER A 42 -3.68 -9.79 -12.04
CA SER A 42 -4.62 -8.69 -11.77
C SER A 42 -4.49 -8.21 -10.33
N ARG A 43 -4.98 -7.00 -10.06
CA ARG A 43 -5.18 -6.53 -8.68
C ARG A 43 -6.34 -7.30 -8.05
N VAL A 44 -6.13 -7.77 -6.84
CA VAL A 44 -7.17 -8.33 -5.96
C VAL A 44 -7.20 -7.43 -4.75
N PHE A 45 -8.36 -6.85 -4.49
CA PHE A 45 -8.61 -5.93 -3.39
C PHE A 45 -10.09 -6.03 -3.03
N ASP A 46 -10.42 -5.68 -1.80
CA ASP A 46 -11.77 -5.63 -1.28
C ASP A 46 -12.14 -4.22 -0.80
N GLU A 47 -13.26 -4.09 -0.09
CA GLU A 47 -13.72 -2.84 0.49
C GLU A 47 -12.69 -2.23 1.45
N LYS A 48 -11.86 -3.04 2.11
CA LYS A 48 -10.89 -2.58 3.11
C LYS A 48 -9.81 -1.73 2.47
N GLU A 49 -9.29 -2.10 1.29
CA GLU A 49 -8.35 -1.25 0.56
C GLU A 49 -8.99 0.09 0.17
N MET A 50 -10.25 0.09 -0.27
CA MET A 50 -10.95 1.34 -0.63
C MET A 50 -11.21 2.22 0.60
N CYS A 51 -11.57 1.62 1.74
CA CYS A 51 -11.74 2.32 3.00
C CYS A 51 -10.41 2.89 3.53
N ALA A 52 -9.31 2.14 3.44
CA ALA A 52 -7.98 2.62 3.84
C ALA A 52 -7.52 3.82 2.99
N LEU A 53 -7.74 3.77 1.66
CA LEU A 53 -7.48 4.91 0.77
C LEU A 53 -8.36 6.13 1.13
N THR A 54 -9.60 5.88 1.54
CA THR A 54 -10.52 6.93 1.98
C THR A 54 -10.04 7.57 3.28
N ASP A 55 -9.61 6.77 4.27
CA ASP A 55 -9.04 7.30 5.50
C ASP A 55 -7.79 8.16 5.23
N ALA A 56 -6.88 7.71 4.37
CA ALA A 56 -5.72 8.50 3.94
C ALA A 56 -6.12 9.81 3.23
N THR A 57 -7.17 9.76 2.41
CA THR A 57 -7.71 10.96 1.73
C THR A 57 -8.27 11.95 2.74
N LEU A 58 -9.01 11.47 3.74
CA LEU A 58 -9.63 12.30 4.78
C LEU A 58 -8.60 12.88 5.76
N ASP A 59 -7.44 12.25 5.93
CA ASP A 59 -6.32 12.84 6.67
C ASP A 59 -5.69 14.02 5.92
N PHE A 60 -5.77 13.99 4.59
CA PHE A 60 -5.17 14.98 3.69
C PHE A 60 -3.66 15.20 3.92
N TRP A 61 -2.98 14.23 4.51
CA TRP A 61 -1.53 14.20 4.66
C TRP A 61 -0.92 13.48 3.44
N LEU A 62 -0.45 14.26 2.47
CA LEU A 62 -0.15 13.75 1.12
C LEU A 62 1.24 13.11 0.96
N THR A 63 2.13 13.33 1.92
CA THR A 63 3.45 12.69 1.95
C THR A 63 3.41 11.44 2.81
N THR A 64 4.52 10.71 2.86
CA THR A 64 4.70 9.58 3.78
C THR A 64 4.33 9.98 5.22
N GLY A 65 3.62 9.09 5.92
CA GLY A 65 3.05 9.34 7.24
C GLY A 65 2.46 8.06 7.84
N ARG A 66 1.43 8.18 8.68
CA ARG A 66 0.96 7.08 9.56
C ARG A 66 0.78 5.71 8.88
N PHE A 67 0.21 5.67 7.68
CA PHE A 67 -0.03 4.41 6.96
C PHE A 67 1.26 3.76 6.47
N ALA A 68 2.25 4.55 6.06
CA ALA A 68 3.55 4.04 5.65
C ALA A 68 4.34 3.54 6.86
N ASP A 69 4.36 4.29 7.96
CA ASP A 69 5.05 3.90 9.19
C ASP A 69 4.48 2.59 9.76
N GLU A 70 3.15 2.45 9.76
CA GLU A 70 2.46 1.24 10.18
C GLU A 70 2.79 0.07 9.24
N PHE A 71 2.72 0.30 7.92
CA PHE A 71 3.04 -0.73 6.93
C PHE A 71 4.48 -1.22 7.05
N GLU A 72 5.47 -0.32 7.13
CA GLU A 72 6.89 -0.69 7.25
C GLU A 72 7.15 -1.54 8.49
N LYS A 73 6.56 -1.16 9.63
CA LYS A 73 6.69 -1.88 10.90
C LYS A 73 6.07 -3.28 10.83
N GLU A 74 4.82 -3.38 10.40
CA GLU A 74 4.12 -4.67 10.33
C GLU A 74 4.68 -5.57 9.22
N PHE A 75 5.10 -4.98 8.09
CA PHE A 75 5.74 -5.72 7.00
C PHE A 75 7.10 -6.29 7.43
N ALA A 76 7.96 -5.49 8.08
CA ALA A 76 9.24 -5.96 8.59
C ALA A 76 9.08 -7.12 9.57
N LYS A 77 8.10 -7.01 10.48
CA LYS A 77 7.73 -8.08 11.41
C LYS A 77 7.22 -9.33 10.69
N TRP A 78 6.39 -9.17 9.66
CA TRP A 78 5.82 -10.28 8.89
C TRP A 78 6.89 -11.08 8.14
N ILE A 79 7.85 -10.42 7.48
CA ILE A 79 8.95 -11.11 6.77
C ILE A 79 10.14 -11.50 7.65
N GLY A 80 10.15 -11.10 8.93
CA GLY A 80 11.21 -11.46 9.89
C GLY A 80 12.51 -10.67 9.75
N VAL A 81 12.46 -9.41 9.30
CA VAL A 81 13.62 -8.51 9.23
C VAL A 81 13.51 -7.37 10.24
N LYS A 82 14.64 -6.73 10.55
CA LYS A 82 14.68 -5.62 11.51
C LYS A 82 14.15 -4.30 10.94
N PHE A 83 14.37 -4.06 9.64
CA PHE A 83 14.02 -2.80 8.98
C PHE A 83 13.40 -3.07 7.61
N ALA A 84 12.36 -2.32 7.26
CA ALA A 84 11.81 -2.22 5.92
C ALA A 84 11.60 -0.73 5.62
N ASN A 85 11.85 -0.31 4.38
CA ASN A 85 11.59 1.06 3.93
C ASN A 85 10.78 0.99 2.64
N LEU A 86 9.68 1.73 2.58
CA LEU A 86 8.86 1.87 1.38
C LEU A 86 9.55 2.77 0.36
N VAL A 87 9.41 2.37 -0.89
CA VAL A 87 9.89 3.11 -2.06
C VAL A 87 8.82 3.06 -3.14
N ASN A 88 8.91 3.95 -4.12
CA ASN A 88 7.86 4.15 -5.13
C ASN A 88 7.73 3.02 -6.16
N SER A 89 8.66 2.06 -6.21
CA SER A 89 8.57 0.88 -7.08
C SER A 89 9.57 -0.21 -6.70
N GLY A 90 9.36 -1.44 -7.19
CA GLY A 90 10.34 -2.52 -7.07
C GLY A 90 11.68 -2.23 -7.75
N SER A 91 11.67 -1.50 -8.87
CA SER A 91 12.92 -1.08 -9.54
C SER A 91 13.71 -0.09 -8.68
N SER A 92 13.03 0.86 -8.01
CA SER A 92 13.66 1.76 -7.05
C SER A 92 14.23 1.01 -5.85
N ALA A 93 13.55 -0.05 -5.40
CA ALA A 93 14.04 -0.90 -4.31
C ALA A 93 15.37 -1.56 -4.68
N ASN A 94 15.46 -2.15 -5.87
CA ASN A 94 16.72 -2.74 -6.36
C ASN A 94 17.82 -1.70 -6.53
N LEU A 95 17.48 -0.53 -7.09
CA LEU A 95 18.43 0.55 -7.28
C LEU A 95 19.01 1.01 -5.94
N ILE A 96 18.17 1.33 -4.96
CA ILE A 96 18.63 1.81 -3.65
C ILE A 96 19.37 0.71 -2.88
N ALA A 97 18.91 -0.54 -2.96
CA ALA A 97 19.59 -1.68 -2.33
C ALA A 97 21.03 -1.82 -2.83
N PHE A 98 21.25 -1.72 -4.15
CA PHE A 98 22.60 -1.79 -4.71
C PHE A 98 23.40 -0.51 -4.43
N MET A 99 22.81 0.67 -4.63
CA MET A 99 23.52 1.95 -4.43
C MET A 99 23.95 2.16 -2.98
N ALA A 100 23.20 1.64 -2.00
CA ALA A 100 23.62 1.63 -0.60
C ALA A 100 24.94 0.86 -0.37
N LEU A 101 25.22 -0.17 -1.17
CA LEU A 101 26.49 -0.91 -1.12
C LEU A 101 27.67 -0.12 -1.72
N THR A 102 27.41 0.99 -2.40
CA THR A 102 28.44 1.90 -2.94
C THR A 102 28.73 3.08 -2.02
N ALA A 103 28.12 3.13 -0.83
CA ALA A 103 28.26 4.23 0.11
C ALA A 103 29.68 4.29 0.73
N PRO A 104 30.30 5.48 0.82
CA PRO A 104 31.65 5.64 1.38
C PRO A 104 31.77 5.21 2.85
N GLU A 105 30.67 5.22 3.60
CA GLU A 105 30.57 4.76 4.99
C GLU A 105 30.92 3.27 5.16
N LEU A 106 30.90 2.50 4.07
CA LEU A 106 31.28 1.09 4.07
C LEU A 106 32.80 0.86 4.02
N GLY A 107 33.60 1.90 3.77
CA GLY A 107 35.07 1.81 3.72
C GLY A 107 35.55 0.74 2.73
N ASP A 108 36.37 -0.20 3.18
CA ASP A 108 36.91 -1.27 2.34
C ASP A 108 35.85 -2.23 1.79
N ARG A 109 34.64 -2.24 2.35
CA ARG A 109 33.51 -3.08 1.89
C ARG A 109 32.67 -2.41 0.79
N GLN A 110 32.97 -1.17 0.45
CA GLN A 110 32.25 -0.41 -0.58
C GLN A 110 32.46 -1.07 -1.95
N ILE A 111 31.36 -1.29 -2.68
CA ILE A 111 31.41 -1.67 -4.11
C ILE A 111 31.84 -0.44 -4.93
N LYS A 112 32.87 -0.62 -5.75
CA LYS A 112 33.46 0.39 -6.63
C LYS A 112 33.17 0.06 -8.10
N LYS A 113 33.38 1.06 -8.95
CA LYS A 113 33.24 0.89 -10.40
C LYS A 113 34.25 -0.15 -10.89
N GLY A 114 33.75 -1.27 -11.42
CA GLY A 114 34.55 -2.32 -12.02
C GLY A 114 34.78 -3.55 -11.12
N ASP A 115 34.23 -3.57 -9.91
CA ASP A 115 34.11 -4.79 -9.09
C ASP A 115 33.17 -5.84 -9.71
#